data_AF-A0A9P7ZSE5-F1
#
_entry.id   AF-A0A9P7ZSE5-F1
#
_cell.length_a   1.000
_cell.length_b   1.000
_cell.length_c   1.000
_cell.angle_alpha   90.00
_cell.angle_beta   90.00
_cell.angle_gamma   90.00
#
_symmetry.space_group_name_H-M   'P 1'
#
loop_
_entity.id
_entity.type
_entity.pdbx_description
1 polymer ?
#
loop_
_entity_poly.entity_id
_entity_poly.type
_entity_poly.pdbx_seq_one_letter_code
_entity_poly.pdbx_strand_id
1 'polypeptide(L)'
;MGKGPSHCVKVLIPDVNLLLNLQRYAYQSRLKMFSKMGKWFSSFEHRASEASGYGRGEGCSGVVLMPLSLAEKEGYSIRAVIRNSVVNQDGKTQRIGAPSASAQPAAIKTAYSQIGLPPWRNI
;
A
#
# COMPACT_ATOMS: atom_id res chain seq x y z
N MET A 1 9.89 17.03 32.90
CA MET A 1 8.69 17.57 32.20
C MET A 1 9.07 17.86 30.75
N GLY A 2 8.94 16.88 29.85
CA GLY A 2 9.13 17.07 28.41
C GLY A 2 7.82 16.76 27.72
N LYS A 3 7.11 17.78 27.23
CA LYS A 3 5.95 17.57 26.36
C LYS A 3 6.49 17.05 25.03
N GLY A 4 6.38 15.75 24.81
CA GLY A 4 6.58 15.13 23.49
C GLY A 4 5.60 15.73 22.47
N PRO A 5 5.84 15.54 21.16
CA PRO A 5 5.13 16.24 20.09
C PRO A 5 3.63 16.16 20.32
N SER A 6 2.96 17.32 20.19
CA SER A 6 1.52 17.50 20.33
C SER A 6 0.78 16.60 19.34
N HIS A 7 0.52 15.37 19.75
CA HIS A 7 -0.10 14.36 18.90
C HIS A 7 -1.58 14.66 18.73
N CYS A 8 -2.01 14.83 17.49
CA CYS A 8 -3.43 14.71 17.15
C CYS A 8 -3.91 13.34 17.61
N VAL A 9 -4.92 13.35 18.47
CA VAL A 9 -5.48 12.14 19.11
C VAL A 9 -6.30 11.31 18.12
N LYS A 10 -6.74 11.93 17.01
CA LYS A 10 -7.41 11.32 15.86
C LYS A 10 -6.86 11.93 14.58
N VAL A 11 -6.67 11.12 13.55
CA VAL A 11 -6.12 11.55 12.28
C VAL A 11 -6.95 10.98 11.14
N LEU A 12 -7.42 11.83 10.23
CA LEU A 12 -8.01 11.40 8.96
C LEU A 12 -6.88 11.15 7.95
N ILE A 13 -6.90 9.98 7.33
CA ILE A 13 -6.02 9.58 6.24
C ILE A 13 -6.88 9.47 4.97
N PRO A 14 -6.95 10.53 4.15
CA PRO A 14 -7.67 10.49 2.88
C PRO A 14 -6.80 9.92 1.75
N ASP A 15 -7.45 9.35 0.73
CA ASP A 15 -6.83 8.91 -0.52
C ASP A 15 -7.75 9.26 -1.70
N VAL A 16 -7.16 9.72 -2.81
CA VAL A 16 -7.91 10.04 -4.02
C VAL A 16 -7.03 9.84 -5.25
N ASN A 17 -7.59 9.19 -6.27
CA ASN A 17 -6.97 9.07 -7.58
C ASN A 17 -8.03 9.24 -8.68
N LEU A 18 -7.83 10.26 -9.53
CA LEU A 18 -8.70 10.58 -10.67
C LEU A 18 -7.89 10.65 -11.96
N LEU A 19 -8.48 10.23 -13.07
CA LEU A 19 -7.91 10.13 -14.41
C LEU A 19 -8.29 11.35 -15.27
N LEU A 20 -8.02 12.54 -14.75
CA LEU A 20 -8.51 13.79 -15.36
C LEU A 20 -7.71 14.26 -16.60
N ASN A 21 -6.64 13.57 -16.98
CA ASN A 21 -5.75 14.00 -18.05
C ASN A 21 -5.37 12.84 -18.98
N LEU A 22 -5.82 12.94 -20.24
CA LEU A 22 -5.54 11.98 -21.30
C LEU A 22 -4.04 11.88 -21.65
N GLN A 23 -3.28 12.96 -21.52
CA GLN A 23 -1.83 12.97 -21.78
C GLN A 23 -1.08 12.01 -20.84
N ARG A 24 -1.46 11.94 -19.55
CA ARG A 24 -0.88 10.96 -18.61
C ARG A 24 -1.16 9.53 -19.04
N TYR A 25 -2.37 9.29 -19.57
CA TYR A 25 -2.76 8.00 -20.10
C TYR A 25 -1.92 7.65 -21.35
N ALA A 26 -1.82 8.58 -22.31
CA ALA A 26 -1.03 8.39 -23.52
C ALA A 26 0.46 8.15 -23.23
N TYR A 27 1.05 8.85 -22.27
CA TYR A 27 2.43 8.66 -21.86
C TYR A 27 2.67 7.25 -21.28
N GLN A 28 1.80 6.79 -20.38
CA GLN A 28 1.90 5.46 -19.78
C GLN A 28 1.63 4.33 -20.79
N SER A 29 0.75 4.55 -21.78
CA SER A 29 0.58 3.65 -22.92
C SER A 29 1.87 3.50 -23.74
N ARG A 30 2.59 4.61 -23.99
CA ARG A 30 3.90 4.58 -24.68
C ARG A 30 4.96 3.85 -23.87
N LEU A 31 4.90 3.92 -22.55
CA LEU A 31 5.74 3.12 -21.64
C LEU A 31 5.33 1.64 -21.56
N LYS A 32 4.29 1.22 -22.30
CA LYS A 32 3.76 -0.17 -22.33
C LYS A 32 3.34 -0.67 -20.94
N MET A 33 2.79 0.20 -20.10
CA MET A 33 2.39 -0.14 -18.74
C MET A 33 0.99 -0.80 -18.66
N PHE A 34 0.14 -0.56 -19.67
CA PHE A 34 -1.23 -1.06 -19.66
C PHE A 34 -1.38 -2.41 -20.34
N SER A 35 -2.24 -3.23 -19.75
CA SER A 35 -2.78 -4.41 -20.42
C SER A 35 -3.53 -3.99 -21.68
N LYS A 36 -3.39 -4.76 -22.75
CA LYS A 36 -4.11 -4.51 -24.02
C LYS A 36 -5.63 -4.53 -23.85
N MET A 37 -6.13 -5.25 -22.85
CA MET A 37 -7.56 -5.35 -22.53
C MET A 37 -8.03 -4.27 -21.55
N GLY A 38 -7.14 -3.41 -21.05
CA GLY A 38 -7.45 -2.44 -19.99
C GLY A 38 -7.81 -3.10 -18.65
N LYS A 39 -7.58 -4.42 -18.51
CA LYS A 39 -7.87 -5.20 -17.31
C LYS A 39 -6.57 -5.63 -16.64
N TRP A 40 -6.60 -5.68 -15.32
CA TRP A 40 -5.57 -6.38 -14.57
C TRP A 40 -5.94 -7.85 -14.46
N PHE A 41 -4.99 -8.73 -14.80
CA PHE A 41 -5.08 -10.16 -14.55
C PHE A 41 -4.02 -10.52 -13.52
N SER A 42 -4.41 -11.25 -12.48
CA SER A 42 -3.48 -11.73 -11.48
C SER A 42 -2.49 -12.72 -12.10
N SER A 43 -1.22 -12.63 -11.71
CA SER A 43 -0.19 -13.61 -12.07
C SER A 43 -0.43 -15.00 -11.46
N PHE A 44 -1.43 -15.14 -10.58
CA PHE A 44 -1.72 -16.38 -9.84
C PHE A 44 -3.06 -17.04 -10.22
N GLU A 45 -3.68 -16.57 -11.30
CA GLU A 45 -4.94 -17.14 -11.80
C GLU A 45 -4.73 -17.89 -13.13
N HIS A 46 -5.75 -18.65 -13.55
CA HIS A 46 -5.74 -19.43 -14.81
C HIS A 46 -5.45 -18.61 -16.08
N ARG A 47 -5.51 -17.27 -15.99
CA ARG A 47 -5.22 -16.31 -17.09
C ARG A 47 -3.90 -15.58 -16.93
N ALA A 48 -2.99 -16.07 -16.10
CA ALA A 48 -1.68 -15.45 -15.88
C ALA A 48 -0.87 -15.29 -17.18
N SER A 49 -1.04 -16.17 -18.16
CA SER A 49 -0.41 -16.06 -19.49
C SER A 49 -0.88 -14.84 -20.29
N GLU A 50 -2.03 -14.27 -19.95
CA GLU A 50 -2.58 -13.06 -20.56
C GLU A 50 -2.17 -11.77 -19.81
N ALA A 51 -1.48 -11.91 -18.66
CA ALA A 51 -1.03 -10.77 -17.87
C ALA A 51 0.04 -9.97 -18.63
N SER A 52 -0.31 -8.76 -19.05
CA SER A 52 0.52 -7.91 -19.92
C SER A 52 0.62 -6.45 -19.46
N GLY A 53 0.22 -6.19 -18.22
CA GLY A 53 0.15 -4.85 -17.62
C GLY A 53 -1.07 -4.75 -16.70
N TYR A 54 -1.41 -3.53 -16.29
CA TYR A 54 -2.58 -3.29 -15.43
C TYR A 54 -3.59 -2.35 -16.11
N GLY A 55 -4.83 -2.34 -15.59
CA GLY A 55 -5.83 -1.33 -15.92
C GLY A 55 -5.82 -0.22 -14.88
N ARG A 56 -6.05 1.03 -15.27
CA ARG A 56 -6.19 2.14 -14.30
C ARG A 56 -7.62 2.19 -13.77
N GLY A 57 -7.74 2.51 -12.49
CA GLY A 57 -9.02 2.81 -11.84
C GLY A 57 -9.04 4.22 -11.27
N GLU A 58 -10.23 4.72 -10.98
CA GLU A 58 -10.48 5.93 -10.20
C GLU A 58 -11.04 5.56 -8.84
N GLY A 59 -10.88 6.45 -7.86
CA GLY A 59 -11.44 6.23 -6.54
C GLY A 59 -11.13 7.36 -5.57
N CYS A 60 -11.92 7.42 -4.51
CA CYS A 60 -11.70 8.26 -3.34
C CYS A 60 -12.05 7.43 -2.11
N SER A 61 -11.22 7.48 -1.09
CA SER A 61 -11.42 6.73 0.15
C SER A 61 -10.76 7.45 1.33
N GLY A 62 -10.98 6.94 2.53
CA GLY A 62 -10.26 7.42 3.70
C GLY A 62 -10.55 6.60 4.95
N VAL A 63 -9.62 6.67 5.90
CA VAL A 63 -9.75 6.03 7.22
C VAL A 63 -9.42 7.02 8.33
N VAL A 64 -10.02 6.83 9.50
CA VAL A 64 -9.64 7.59 10.70
C VAL A 64 -8.83 6.67 11.59
N LEU A 65 -7.64 7.13 11.98
CA LEU A 65 -6.75 6.45 12.90
C LEU A 65 -6.74 7.15 14.25
N MET A 66 -6.64 6.35 15.30
CA MET A 66 -6.45 6.80 16.68
C MET A 66 -5.77 5.70 17.48
N PRO A 67 -5.18 6.02 18.64
CA PRO A 67 -4.69 4.99 19.57
C PRO A 67 -5.81 4.03 19.97
N LEU A 68 -5.52 2.72 19.96
CA LEU A 68 -6.48 1.67 20.29
C LEU A 68 -7.09 1.87 21.70
N SER A 69 -6.26 2.22 22.68
CA SER A 69 -6.71 2.45 24.06
C SER A 69 -7.74 3.57 24.17
N LEU A 70 -7.66 4.59 23.30
CA LEU A 70 -8.66 5.62 23.25
C LEU A 70 -9.93 5.13 22.55
N ALA A 71 -9.80 4.38 21.45
CA ALA A 71 -10.95 3.80 20.75
C ALA A 71 -11.79 2.94 21.70
N GLU A 72 -11.13 2.12 22.53
CA GLU A 72 -11.75 1.29 23.55
C GLU A 72 -12.39 2.12 24.68
N LYS A 73 -11.64 3.10 25.23
CA LYS A 73 -12.14 3.97 26.31
C LYS A 73 -13.39 4.75 25.90
N GLU A 74 -13.39 5.29 24.69
CA GLU A 74 -14.46 6.14 24.17
C GLU A 74 -15.58 5.33 23.47
N GLY A 75 -15.45 4.00 23.42
CA GLY A 75 -16.46 3.12 22.82
C GLY A 75 -16.62 3.28 21.29
N TYR A 76 -15.56 3.67 20.58
CA TYR A 76 -15.60 3.76 19.11
C TYR A 76 -15.61 2.37 18.47
N SER A 77 -16.33 2.23 17.35
CA SER A 77 -16.29 1.01 16.54
C SER A 77 -14.91 0.84 15.90
N ILE A 78 -14.25 -0.28 16.20
CA ILE A 78 -12.92 -0.63 15.69
C ILE A 78 -13.09 -1.62 14.54
N ARG A 79 -12.72 -1.22 13.32
CA ARG A 79 -12.78 -2.12 12.14
C ARG A 79 -11.55 -3.02 12.01
N ALA A 80 -10.38 -2.53 12.43
CA ALA A 80 -9.11 -3.24 12.37
C ALA A 80 -8.08 -2.56 13.28
N VAL A 81 -7.00 -3.27 13.60
CA VAL A 81 -5.85 -2.74 14.35
C VAL A 81 -4.58 -2.82 13.50
N ILE A 82 -3.94 -1.68 13.26
CA ILE A 82 -2.63 -1.62 12.60
C ILE A 82 -1.56 -1.91 13.66
N ARG A 83 -0.90 -3.06 13.56
CA ARG A 83 0.14 -3.49 14.53
C ARG A 83 1.49 -2.83 14.26
N ASN A 84 1.85 -2.66 12.99
CA ASN A 84 3.08 -2.01 12.57
C ASN A 84 2.96 -1.52 11.12
N SER A 85 3.76 -0.53 10.73
CA SER A 85 4.00 -0.19 9.34
C SER A 85 5.47 0.13 9.13
N VAL A 86 6.01 -0.32 8.00
CA VAL A 86 7.41 -0.09 7.62
C VAL A 86 7.45 0.31 6.16
N VAL A 87 8.29 1.28 5.85
CA VAL A 87 8.55 1.75 4.49
C VAL A 87 10.04 1.56 4.19
N ASN A 88 10.35 1.11 2.97
CA ASN A 88 11.70 1.12 2.43
C ASN A 88 11.68 1.53 0.95
N GLN A 89 12.79 1.31 0.23
CA GLN A 89 12.92 1.67 -1.18
C GLN A 89 13.71 0.57 -1.91
N ASP A 90 13.37 0.34 -3.18
CA ASP A 90 13.94 -0.76 -3.99
C ASP A 90 15.44 -0.63 -4.29
N GLY A 91 16.01 0.55 -4.11
CA GLY A 91 17.41 0.88 -4.33
C GLY A 91 17.79 0.91 -5.81
N LYS A 92 19.06 0.58 -6.09
CA LYS A 92 19.57 0.45 -7.45
C LYS A 92 19.11 -0.88 -8.05
N THR A 93 18.16 -0.83 -8.98
CA THR A 93 17.70 -1.97 -9.77
C THR A 93 18.07 -1.79 -11.26
N GLN A 94 17.74 -2.77 -12.10
CA GLN A 94 18.10 -2.74 -13.54
C GLN A 94 17.47 -1.55 -14.30
N ARG A 95 16.35 -1.02 -13.81
CA ARG A 95 15.65 0.17 -14.34
C ARG A 95 15.00 0.90 -13.17
N ILE A 96 14.86 2.21 -13.25
CA ILE A 96 14.32 3.04 -12.16
C ILE A 96 12.96 2.57 -11.57
N GLY A 97 12.12 1.92 -12.38
CA GLY A 97 10.82 1.37 -11.94
C GLY A 97 10.78 -0.16 -11.82
N ALA A 98 11.91 -0.85 -11.91
CA ALA A 98 11.96 -2.30 -11.76
C ALA A 98 11.93 -2.67 -10.27
N PRO A 99 11.07 -3.62 -9.86
CA PRO A 99 10.95 -4.05 -8.46
C PRO A 99 12.23 -4.76 -7.97
N SER A 100 12.45 -4.74 -6.65
CA SER A 100 13.60 -5.41 -6.02
C SER A 100 13.20 -6.68 -5.26
N ALA A 101 13.74 -7.83 -5.69
CA ALA A 101 13.54 -9.11 -5.03
C ALA A 101 14.18 -9.20 -3.63
N SER A 102 15.09 -8.30 -3.28
CA SER A 102 15.72 -8.24 -1.95
C SER A 102 15.07 -7.19 -1.04
N ALA A 103 14.70 -6.02 -1.58
CA ALA A 103 14.14 -4.95 -0.78
C ALA A 103 12.73 -5.29 -0.26
N GLN A 104 11.87 -5.88 -1.09
CA GLN A 104 10.49 -6.17 -0.67
C GLN A 104 10.44 -7.20 0.48
N PRO A 105 11.14 -8.35 0.44
CA PRO A 105 11.20 -9.24 1.59
C PRO A 105 11.87 -8.61 2.81
N ALA A 106 12.84 -7.70 2.63
CA ALA A 106 13.47 -7.01 3.75
C ALA A 106 12.49 -6.08 4.50
N ALA A 107 11.63 -5.35 3.78
CA ALA A 107 10.56 -4.56 4.41
C ALA A 107 9.60 -5.44 5.22
N ILE A 108 9.15 -6.55 4.63
CA ILE A 108 8.25 -7.50 5.30
C ILE A 108 8.91 -8.06 6.56
N LYS A 109 10.13 -8.60 6.45
CA LYS A 109 10.86 -9.15 7.60
C LYS A 109 11.05 -8.12 8.71
N THR A 110 11.36 -6.88 8.35
CA THR A 110 11.52 -5.78 9.31
C THR A 110 10.20 -5.46 10.02
N ALA A 111 9.10 -5.39 9.28
CA ALA A 111 7.78 -5.13 9.85
C ALA A 111 7.38 -6.17 10.90
N TYR A 112 7.65 -7.45 10.63
CA TYR A 112 7.38 -8.56 11.54
C TYR A 112 8.37 -8.62 12.72
N SER A 113 9.66 -8.41 12.48
CA SER A 113 10.70 -8.51 13.52
C SER A 113 10.57 -7.41 14.58
N GLN A 114 10.17 -6.19 14.20
CA GLN A 114 9.99 -5.07 15.13
C GLN A 114 8.90 -5.31 16.17
N ILE A 115 7.94 -6.20 15.88
CA ILE A 115 6.82 -6.54 16.78
C ILE A 115 6.88 -7.99 17.28
N GLY A 116 7.98 -8.71 17.01
CA GLY A 116 8.17 -10.09 17.47
C GLY A 116 7.15 -11.10 16.92
N LEU A 117 6.52 -10.82 15.78
CA LEU A 117 5.57 -11.75 15.15
C LEU A 117 6.26 -12.60 14.07
N PRO A 118 6.03 -13.92 14.01
CA PRO A 118 6.51 -14.72 12.89
C PRO A 118 5.63 -14.48 11.65
N PRO A 119 6.21 -14.46 10.43
CA PRO A 119 5.50 -14.10 9.21
C PRO A 119 4.47 -15.15 8.71
N TRP A 120 4.48 -16.37 9.26
CA TRP A 120 3.53 -17.45 8.91
C TRP A 120 2.48 -17.71 10.00
N ARG A 121 2.30 -16.79 10.96
CA ARG A 121 1.32 -17.01 12.03
C ARG A 121 -0.09 -17.11 11.43
N ASN A 122 -0.67 -18.30 11.49
CA ASN A 122 -2.09 -18.50 11.20
C ASN A 122 -2.90 -17.67 12.21
N ILE A 123 -3.64 -16.70 11.70
CA ILE A 123 -4.65 -15.93 12.46
C ILE A 123 -5.94 -16.73 12.41
#